data_AF-A0A7X3HWK4-F1
#
_entry.id   AF-A0A7X3HWK4-F1
#
_cell.length_a   1.000
_cell.length_b   1.000
_cell.length_c   1.000
_cell.angle_alpha   90.00
_cell.angle_beta   90.00
_cell.angle_gamma   90.00
#
_symmetry.space_group_name_H-M   'P 1'
#
loop_
_entity.id
_entity.type
_entity.pdbx_description
1 polymer ?
#
loop_
_entity_poly.entity_id
_entity_poly.type
_entity_poly.pdbx_seq_one_letter_code
_entity_poly.pdbx_strand_id
1 'polypeptide(L)'
;MEYLVSSPEAIQFLDLAHLDSGLSAMLGDPSAIDAHVGPDVQSSRMVLKDAAKKVAALVKDPTRTDVQKHAAAKQLADKVMNHLERSKAALETQSEKLKSVALSQADFHLGPRSERHGLQSEIRGWVREQAKSTKGMEAIRQAMQDNDDVAAVLWHSPSFLVGLVPSVHESLRIDALQSRRPDLYADLSNSVGLAKLADKYAKAIRKVSVSFYNPEMAAQASKRVEI
;
A
#
# COMPACT_ATOMS: atom_id res chain seq x y z
N MET A 1 23.32 18.02 -4.08
CA MET A 1 23.22 19.39 -3.51
C MET A 1 23.88 19.44 -2.13
N GLU A 2 24.07 20.61 -1.51
CA GLU A 2 24.49 20.68 -0.09
C GLU A 2 23.27 20.70 0.82
N TYR A 3 23.35 20.00 1.94
CA TYR A 3 22.27 19.81 2.91
C TYR A 3 22.76 19.96 4.34
N LEU A 4 21.84 20.26 5.26
CA LEU A 4 22.14 20.44 6.68
C LEU A 4 22.61 19.12 7.35
N VAL A 5 22.13 17.98 6.87
CA VAL A 5 22.61 16.65 7.27
C VAL A 5 23.39 16.06 6.09
N SER A 6 24.68 15.83 6.29
CA SER A 6 25.61 15.43 5.24
C SER A 6 25.87 13.93 5.15
N SER A 7 25.06 13.08 5.82
CA SER A 7 25.18 11.64 5.65
C SER A 7 24.79 11.22 4.23
N PRO A 8 25.44 10.19 3.66
CA PRO A 8 25.14 9.74 2.30
C PRO A 8 23.65 9.43 2.09
N GLU A 9 22.99 8.84 3.08
CA GLU A 9 21.58 8.48 3.01
C GLU A 9 20.65 9.70 3.01
N ALA A 10 21.00 10.75 3.76
CA ALA A 10 20.23 11.99 3.82
C ALA A 10 20.35 12.76 2.50
N ILE A 11 21.57 12.85 1.97
CA ILE A 11 21.85 13.48 0.67
C ILE A 11 21.07 12.75 -0.43
N GLN A 12 21.17 11.42 -0.49
CA GLN A 12 20.46 10.63 -1.49
C GLN A 12 18.94 10.81 -1.41
N PHE A 13 18.37 10.78 -0.20
CA PHE A 13 16.94 10.98 0.00
C PHE A 13 16.48 12.36 -0.48
N LEU A 14 17.20 13.41 -0.12
CA LEU A 14 16.86 14.78 -0.51
C LEU A 14 17.07 15.01 -2.01
N ASP A 15 18.15 14.50 -2.61
CA ASP A 15 18.38 14.57 -4.06
C ASP A 15 17.24 13.86 -4.82
N LEU A 16 16.80 12.67 -4.36
CA LEU A 16 15.64 11.98 -4.95
C LEU A 16 14.33 12.75 -4.78
N ALA A 17 14.14 13.47 -3.67
CA ALA A 17 12.95 14.29 -3.45
C ALA A 17 12.83 15.47 -4.42
N HIS A 18 13.90 15.85 -5.12
CA HIS A 18 13.85 16.85 -6.19
C HIS A 18 13.39 16.29 -7.54
N LEU A 19 13.48 14.98 -7.74
CA LEU A 19 13.18 14.29 -9.00
C LEU A 19 11.78 13.71 -8.97
N ASP A 20 11.03 13.87 -10.06
CA ASP A 20 9.67 13.31 -10.13
C ASP A 20 9.68 11.78 -10.08
N SER A 21 10.71 11.14 -10.67
CA SER A 21 10.95 9.69 -10.60
C SER A 21 11.31 9.24 -9.18
N GLY A 22 12.10 10.02 -8.44
CA GLY A 22 12.42 9.77 -7.04
C GLY A 22 11.17 9.87 -6.16
N LEU A 23 10.36 10.91 -6.38
CA LEU A 23 9.06 11.06 -5.71
C LEU A 23 8.11 9.91 -6.04
N SER A 24 8.04 9.45 -7.29
CA SER A 24 7.24 8.27 -7.66
C SER A 24 7.74 6.99 -6.98
N ALA A 25 9.06 6.82 -6.86
CA ALA A 25 9.63 5.67 -6.16
C ALA A 25 9.26 5.67 -4.66
N MET A 26 9.35 6.85 -4.01
CA MET A 26 9.12 7.04 -2.58
C MET A 26 7.65 7.07 -2.18
N LEU A 27 6.79 7.73 -2.97
CA LEU A 27 5.41 8.05 -2.60
C LEU A 27 4.38 7.54 -3.61
N GLY A 28 4.81 6.90 -4.70
CA GLY A 28 3.92 6.42 -5.75
C GLY A 28 3.65 7.43 -6.85
N ASP A 29 3.11 6.94 -7.96
CA ASP A 29 2.69 7.75 -9.11
C ASP A 29 1.18 7.99 -9.04
N PRO A 30 0.71 9.23 -8.83
CA PRO A 30 -0.71 9.57 -8.80
C PRO A 30 -1.50 9.15 -10.04
N SER A 31 -0.84 9.08 -11.21
CA SER A 31 -1.51 8.69 -12.46
C SER A 31 -1.82 7.19 -12.55
N ALA A 32 -1.13 6.38 -11.75
CA ALA A 32 -1.29 4.93 -11.68
C ALA A 32 -2.08 4.48 -10.44
N ILE A 33 -2.68 5.42 -9.71
CA ILE A 33 -3.36 5.18 -8.43
C ILE A 33 -4.84 5.54 -8.55
N ASP A 34 -5.68 4.86 -7.76
CA ASP A 34 -7.10 5.16 -7.64
C ASP A 34 -7.38 6.66 -7.42
N ALA A 35 -8.37 7.17 -8.14
CA ALA A 35 -8.69 8.59 -8.18
C ALA A 35 -9.09 9.18 -6.81
N HIS A 36 -9.56 8.37 -5.86
CA HIS A 36 -9.94 8.86 -4.53
C HIS A 36 -8.73 9.29 -3.70
N VAL A 37 -7.58 8.64 -3.90
CA VAL A 37 -6.34 8.89 -3.14
C VAL A 37 -5.22 9.49 -3.99
N GLY A 38 -5.37 9.51 -5.32
CA GLY A 38 -4.47 10.20 -6.25
C GLY A 38 -4.15 11.66 -5.85
N PRO A 39 -5.14 12.48 -5.45
CA PRO A 39 -4.90 13.85 -4.98
C PRO A 39 -4.02 13.92 -3.72
N ASP A 40 -4.20 13.01 -2.75
CA ASP A 40 -3.37 12.94 -1.54
C ASP A 40 -1.92 12.58 -1.87
N VAL A 41 -1.74 11.68 -2.83
CA VAL A 41 -0.40 11.29 -3.31
C VAL A 41 0.28 12.45 -4.02
N GLN A 42 -0.43 13.14 -4.92
CA GLN A 42 0.12 14.30 -5.63
C GLN A 42 0.49 15.42 -4.64
N SER A 43 -0.39 15.73 -3.69
CA SER A 43 -0.14 16.73 -2.66
C SER A 43 1.10 16.37 -1.82
N SER A 44 1.23 15.10 -1.42
CA SER A 44 2.39 14.61 -0.68
C SER A 44 3.71 14.80 -1.43
N ARG A 45 3.71 14.51 -2.74
CA ARG A 45 4.88 14.73 -3.60
C ARG A 45 5.26 16.20 -3.66
N MET A 46 4.30 17.09 -3.83
CA MET A 46 4.53 18.54 -3.86
C MET A 46 5.09 19.05 -2.52
N VAL A 47 4.46 18.67 -1.41
CA VAL A 47 4.89 19.08 -0.06
C VAL A 47 6.32 18.62 0.23
N LEU A 48 6.66 17.37 -0.08
CA LEU A 48 8.02 16.85 0.12
C LEU A 48 9.04 17.58 -0.77
N LYS A 49 8.72 17.77 -2.06
CA LYS A 49 9.59 18.47 -3.03
C LYS A 49 9.88 19.91 -2.60
N ASP A 50 8.86 20.64 -2.18
CA ASP A 50 9.00 22.03 -1.75
C ASP A 50 9.76 22.14 -0.43
N ALA A 51 9.55 21.20 0.48
CA ALA A 51 10.29 21.16 1.74
C ALA A 51 11.77 20.82 1.52
N ALA A 52 12.09 19.87 0.62
CA ALA A 52 13.47 19.55 0.24
C ALA A 52 14.19 20.77 -0.37
N LYS A 53 13.53 21.52 -1.25
CA LYS A 53 14.05 22.81 -1.78
C LYS A 53 14.32 23.82 -0.68
N LYS A 54 13.41 23.97 0.28
CA LYS A 54 13.59 24.91 1.40
C LYS A 54 14.75 24.50 2.31
N VAL A 55 14.92 23.19 2.58
CA VAL A 55 16.08 22.70 3.34
C VAL A 55 17.40 22.95 2.62
N ALA A 56 17.47 22.70 1.31
CA ALA A 56 18.65 23.02 0.51
C ALA A 56 18.98 24.54 0.55
N ALA A 57 17.96 25.40 0.52
CA ALA A 57 18.13 26.84 0.62
C ALA A 57 18.60 27.29 2.01
N LEU A 58 18.13 26.64 3.09
CA LEU A 58 18.52 26.97 4.47
C LEU A 58 20.04 26.85 4.69
N VAL A 59 20.71 25.90 4.03
CA VAL A 59 22.17 25.74 4.14
C VAL A 59 22.89 27.03 3.78
N LYS A 60 22.44 27.70 2.72
CA LYS A 60 23.04 28.91 2.15
C LYS A 60 22.49 30.21 2.75
N ASP A 61 21.57 30.14 3.72
CA ASP A 61 20.99 31.33 4.35
C ASP A 61 22.03 31.98 5.29
N PRO A 62 22.57 33.17 4.95
CA PRO A 62 23.56 33.83 5.79
C PRO A 62 22.94 34.54 7.00
N THR A 63 21.62 34.71 7.02
CA THR A 63 20.90 35.44 8.08
C THR A 63 20.59 34.56 9.30
N ARG A 64 20.87 33.26 9.20
CA ARG A 64 20.60 32.27 10.24
C ARG A 64 21.88 31.62 10.73
N THR A 65 21.97 31.43 12.04
CA THR A 65 22.98 30.53 12.63
C THR A 65 22.64 29.08 12.32
N ASP A 66 23.60 28.16 12.46
CA ASP A 66 23.37 26.74 12.19
C ASP A 66 22.27 26.15 13.08
N VAL A 67 22.22 26.52 14.36
CA VAL A 67 21.14 26.15 15.28
C VAL A 67 19.78 26.61 14.75
N GLN A 68 19.68 27.85 14.24
CA GLN A 68 18.44 28.39 13.68
C GLN A 68 18.05 27.70 12.36
N LYS A 69 19.03 27.30 11.53
CA LYS A 69 18.79 26.51 10.31
C LYS A 69 18.21 25.14 10.65
N HIS A 70 18.79 24.43 11.62
CA HIS A 70 18.29 23.13 12.06
C HIS A 70 16.92 23.19 12.74
N ALA A 71 16.65 24.23 13.53
CA ALA A 71 15.33 24.44 14.11
C ALA A 71 14.25 24.72 13.05
N ALA A 72 14.57 25.53 12.03
CA ALA A 72 13.65 25.79 10.92
C ALA A 72 13.43 24.55 10.06
N ALA A 73 14.48 23.78 9.80
CA ALA A 73 14.39 22.52 9.07
C ALA A 73 13.57 21.47 9.84
N LYS A 74 13.66 21.44 11.17
CA LYS A 74 12.77 20.63 12.02
C LYS A 74 11.30 21.02 11.84
N GLN A 75 10.96 22.31 11.88
CA GLN A 75 9.58 22.75 11.65
C GLN A 75 9.06 22.37 10.25
N LEU A 76 9.93 22.39 9.23
CA LEU A 76 9.58 21.90 7.89
C LEU A 76 9.36 20.38 7.90
N ALA A 77 10.27 19.63 8.54
CA ALA A 77 10.15 18.18 8.68
C ALA A 77 8.84 17.79 9.38
N ASP A 78 8.49 18.43 10.48
CA ASP A 78 7.26 18.17 11.23
C ASP A 78 6.01 18.41 10.36
N LYS A 79 6.00 19.48 9.56
CA LYS A 79 4.90 19.75 8.61
C LYS A 79 4.79 18.67 7.54
N VAL A 80 5.92 18.25 6.97
CA VAL A 80 5.96 17.18 5.95
C VAL A 80 5.49 15.87 6.55
N MET A 81 6.04 15.46 7.69
CA MET A 81 5.67 14.20 8.36
C MET A 81 4.18 14.17 8.70
N ASN A 82 3.63 15.25 9.25
CA ASN A 82 2.20 15.34 9.54
C ASN A 82 1.32 15.22 8.27
N HIS A 83 1.77 15.79 7.15
CA HIS A 83 1.06 15.65 5.88
C HIS A 83 1.13 14.21 5.35
N LEU A 84 2.32 13.62 5.36
CA LEU A 84 2.54 12.23 4.93
C LEU A 84 1.75 11.23 5.80
N GLU A 85 1.67 11.44 7.11
CA GLU A 85 0.87 10.56 7.99
C GLU A 85 -0.62 10.63 7.66
N ARG A 86 -1.15 11.82 7.31
CA ARG A 86 -2.55 11.95 6.88
C ARG A 86 -2.80 11.22 5.56
N SER A 87 -1.94 11.40 4.57
CA SER A 87 -2.07 10.71 3.29
C SER A 87 -1.88 9.19 3.44
N LYS A 88 -0.98 8.75 4.30
CA LYS A 88 -0.84 7.33 4.67
C LYS A 88 -2.14 6.79 5.26
N ALA A 89 -2.73 7.48 6.23
CA ALA A 89 -4.00 7.07 6.83
C ALA A 89 -5.15 7.01 5.80
N ALA A 90 -5.19 7.94 4.83
CA ALA A 90 -6.14 7.90 3.73
C ALA A 90 -5.95 6.66 2.82
N LEU A 91 -4.68 6.33 2.49
CA LEU A 91 -4.34 5.12 1.73
C LEU A 91 -4.76 3.84 2.48
N GLU A 92 -4.48 3.76 3.78
CA GLU A 92 -4.87 2.62 4.63
C GLU A 92 -6.39 2.48 4.71
N THR A 93 -7.11 3.60 4.89
CA THR A 93 -8.58 3.62 4.93
C THR A 93 -9.19 3.15 3.62
N GLN A 94 -8.70 3.66 2.49
CA GLN A 94 -9.20 3.28 1.17
C GLN A 94 -8.82 1.82 0.83
N SER A 95 -7.63 1.37 1.21
CA SER A 95 -7.22 -0.04 1.10
C SER A 95 -8.22 -0.95 1.81
N GLU A 96 -8.50 -0.68 3.09
CA GLU A 96 -9.42 -1.53 3.86
C GLU A 96 -10.84 -1.47 3.32
N LYS A 97 -11.29 -0.29 2.86
CA LYS A 97 -12.60 -0.15 2.21
C LYS A 97 -12.70 -1.03 0.96
N LEU A 98 -11.75 -0.94 0.04
CA LEU A 98 -11.75 -1.74 -1.19
C LEU A 98 -11.74 -3.23 -0.88
N LYS A 99 -10.88 -3.67 0.06
CA LYS A 99 -10.80 -5.06 0.49
C LYS A 99 -12.12 -5.55 1.08
N SER A 100 -12.69 -4.80 2.03
CA SER A 100 -13.93 -5.17 2.72
C SER A 100 -15.10 -5.25 1.75
N VAL A 101 -15.24 -4.26 0.86
CA VAL A 101 -16.28 -4.26 -0.19
C VAL A 101 -16.09 -5.44 -1.14
N ALA A 102 -14.88 -5.67 -1.64
CA ALA A 102 -14.60 -6.76 -2.56
C ALA A 102 -14.92 -8.14 -1.94
N LEU A 103 -14.49 -8.38 -0.70
CA LEU A 103 -14.75 -9.63 0.01
C LEU A 103 -16.25 -9.83 0.30
N SER A 104 -16.95 -8.78 0.76
CA SER A 104 -18.38 -8.85 1.02
C SER A 104 -19.19 -9.12 -0.25
N GLN A 105 -18.83 -8.48 -1.37
CA GLN A 105 -19.47 -8.74 -2.66
C GLN A 105 -19.13 -10.12 -3.21
N ALA A 106 -17.89 -10.57 -3.03
CA ALA A 106 -17.48 -11.91 -3.42
C ALA A 106 -18.28 -12.97 -2.65
N ASP A 107 -18.43 -12.80 -1.33
CA ASP A 107 -19.25 -13.68 -0.50
C ASP A 107 -20.74 -13.63 -0.89
N PHE A 108 -21.27 -12.47 -1.28
CA PHE A 108 -22.64 -12.38 -1.76
C PHE A 108 -22.86 -13.16 -3.07
N HIS A 109 -21.89 -13.12 -3.99
CA HIS A 109 -22.06 -13.69 -5.32
C HIS A 109 -21.60 -15.14 -5.46
N LEU A 110 -20.52 -15.50 -4.77
CA LEU A 110 -19.87 -16.82 -4.78
C LEU A 110 -20.09 -17.57 -3.45
N GLY A 111 -20.92 -17.05 -2.55
CA GLY A 111 -21.27 -17.71 -1.30
C GLY A 111 -22.20 -18.91 -1.46
N PRO A 112 -22.47 -19.63 -0.34
CA PRO A 112 -23.39 -20.75 -0.32
C PRO A 112 -24.80 -20.33 -0.76
N ARG A 113 -25.45 -21.16 -1.59
CA ARG A 113 -26.83 -20.93 -2.05
C ARG A 113 -27.73 -22.07 -1.60
N SER A 114 -28.83 -21.75 -0.94
CA SER A 114 -29.68 -22.75 -0.31
C SER A 114 -30.35 -23.67 -1.32
N GLU A 115 -30.75 -23.12 -2.47
CA GLU A 115 -31.35 -23.87 -3.57
C GLU A 115 -30.37 -24.80 -4.31
N ARG A 116 -29.05 -24.67 -4.09
CA ARG A 116 -28.02 -25.47 -4.77
C ARG A 116 -27.23 -26.40 -3.85
N HIS A 117 -27.67 -26.59 -2.60
CA HIS A 117 -26.90 -27.35 -1.60
C HIS A 117 -26.53 -28.78 -2.03
N GLY A 118 -27.44 -29.51 -2.69
CA GLY A 118 -27.19 -30.86 -3.18
C GLY A 118 -26.05 -30.90 -4.19
N LEU A 119 -26.18 -30.11 -5.26
CA LEU A 119 -25.17 -29.97 -6.31
C LEU A 119 -23.81 -29.49 -5.74
N GLN A 120 -23.81 -28.48 -4.87
CA GLN A 120 -22.57 -27.99 -4.25
C GLN A 120 -21.88 -29.06 -3.40
N SER A 121 -22.62 -29.99 -2.80
CA SER A 121 -22.05 -31.13 -2.08
C SER A 121 -21.38 -32.14 -3.02
N GLU A 122 -22.03 -32.44 -4.14
CA GLU A 122 -21.44 -33.30 -5.19
C GLU A 122 -20.18 -32.69 -5.78
N ILE A 123 -20.20 -31.38 -6.07
CA ILE A 123 -19.02 -30.65 -6.56
C ILE A 123 -17.88 -30.72 -5.55
N ARG A 124 -18.13 -30.52 -4.24
CA ARG A 124 -17.08 -30.69 -3.21
C ARG A 124 -16.47 -32.10 -3.25
N GLY A 125 -17.30 -33.13 -3.40
CA GLY A 125 -16.86 -34.51 -3.54
C GLY A 125 -16.01 -34.73 -4.80
N TRP A 126 -16.45 -34.19 -5.93
CA TRP A 126 -15.72 -34.24 -7.19
C TRP A 126 -14.37 -33.53 -7.11
N VAL A 127 -14.32 -32.30 -6.58
CA VAL A 127 -13.06 -31.55 -6.39
C VAL A 127 -12.09 -32.35 -5.52
N ARG A 128 -12.57 -32.94 -4.42
CA ARG A 128 -11.74 -33.78 -3.54
C ARG A 128 -11.16 -34.99 -4.26
N GLU A 129 -11.90 -35.60 -5.18
CA GLU A 129 -11.41 -36.72 -5.97
C GLU A 129 -10.34 -36.26 -6.98
N GLN A 130 -10.61 -35.17 -7.70
CA GLN A 130 -9.67 -34.63 -8.70
C GLN A 130 -8.37 -34.12 -8.07
N ALA A 131 -8.43 -33.55 -6.86
CA ALA A 131 -7.29 -33.00 -6.14
C ALA A 131 -6.18 -34.03 -5.83
N LYS A 132 -6.45 -35.34 -5.95
CA LYS A 132 -5.48 -36.42 -5.72
C LYS A 132 -4.42 -36.56 -6.82
N SER A 133 -4.57 -35.86 -7.95
CA SER A 133 -3.65 -35.96 -9.09
C SER A 133 -3.40 -34.61 -9.76
N THR A 134 -2.27 -34.47 -10.44
CA THR A 134 -1.92 -33.25 -11.19
C THR A 134 -2.88 -32.99 -12.35
N LYS A 135 -3.25 -34.03 -13.10
CA LYS A 135 -4.25 -33.93 -14.18
C LYS A 135 -5.63 -33.52 -13.64
N GLY A 136 -6.00 -34.00 -12.45
CA GLY A 136 -7.23 -33.58 -11.80
C GLY A 136 -7.20 -32.12 -11.35
N MET A 137 -6.05 -31.59 -10.93
CA MET A 137 -5.90 -30.14 -10.65
C MET A 137 -6.13 -29.27 -11.89
N GLU A 138 -5.71 -29.72 -13.07
CA GLU A 138 -6.04 -29.04 -14.33
C GLU A 138 -7.54 -29.08 -14.64
N ALA A 139 -8.18 -30.24 -14.42
CA ALA A 139 -9.63 -30.38 -14.58
C ALA A 139 -10.41 -29.47 -13.62
N ILE A 140 -9.95 -29.30 -12.38
CA ILE A 140 -10.55 -28.36 -11.41
C ILE A 140 -10.47 -26.93 -11.94
N ARG A 141 -9.30 -26.49 -12.43
CA ARG A 141 -9.13 -25.14 -12.98
C ARG A 141 -10.01 -24.88 -14.19
N GLN A 142 -10.08 -25.85 -15.11
CA GLN A 142 -10.95 -25.74 -16.28
C GLN A 142 -12.42 -25.66 -15.87
N ALA A 143 -12.87 -26.57 -15.00
CA ALA A 143 -14.25 -26.58 -14.52
C ALA A 143 -14.62 -25.28 -13.76
N MET A 144 -13.69 -24.71 -13.01
CA MET A 144 -13.86 -23.41 -12.35
C MET A 144 -14.04 -22.26 -13.35
N GLN A 145 -13.36 -22.31 -14.50
CA GLN A 145 -13.49 -21.34 -15.60
C GLN A 145 -14.75 -21.54 -16.45
N ASP A 146 -15.33 -22.74 -16.46
CA ASP A 146 -16.53 -23.06 -17.25
C ASP A 146 -17.84 -23.04 -16.44
N ASN A 147 -17.80 -23.32 -15.13
CA ASN A 147 -18.97 -23.42 -14.26
C ASN A 147 -18.90 -22.52 -12.99
N ASP A 148 -19.93 -21.69 -12.79
CA ASP A 148 -20.06 -20.79 -11.63
C ASP A 148 -20.22 -21.54 -10.29
N ASP A 149 -20.85 -22.71 -10.27
CA ASP A 149 -21.01 -23.52 -9.04
C ASP A 149 -19.69 -24.10 -8.57
N VAL A 150 -18.79 -24.45 -9.50
CA VAL A 150 -17.43 -24.90 -9.17
C VAL A 150 -16.62 -23.75 -8.57
N ALA A 151 -16.68 -22.57 -9.19
CA ALA A 151 -16.05 -21.37 -8.66
C ALA A 151 -16.60 -20.98 -7.27
N ALA A 152 -17.92 -21.04 -7.08
CA ALA A 152 -18.56 -20.80 -5.78
C ALA A 152 -18.09 -21.79 -4.72
N VAL A 153 -18.07 -23.10 -5.04
CA VAL A 153 -17.59 -24.13 -4.11
C VAL A 153 -16.14 -23.90 -3.69
N LEU A 154 -15.25 -23.55 -4.63
CA LEU A 154 -13.86 -23.20 -4.33
C LEU A 154 -13.74 -21.87 -3.55
N TRP A 155 -14.68 -20.95 -3.70
CA TRP A 155 -14.68 -19.70 -2.94
C TRP A 155 -15.06 -19.92 -1.47
N HIS A 156 -16.19 -20.58 -1.22
CA HIS A 156 -16.81 -20.58 0.11
C HIS A 156 -16.54 -21.86 0.95
N SER A 157 -16.03 -22.93 0.35
CA SER A 157 -15.84 -24.20 1.08
C SER A 157 -14.53 -24.20 1.87
N PRO A 158 -14.49 -24.70 3.11
CA PRO A 158 -13.22 -24.96 3.80
C PRO A 158 -12.31 -25.94 3.03
N SER A 159 -10.99 -25.73 3.09
CA SER A 159 -10.01 -26.51 2.32
C SER A 159 -10.11 -28.03 2.55
N PHE A 160 -10.41 -28.45 3.79
CA PHE A 160 -10.55 -29.88 4.12
C PHE A 160 -11.76 -30.54 3.44
N LEU A 161 -12.83 -29.78 3.14
CA LEU A 161 -14.00 -30.33 2.45
C LEU A 161 -13.72 -30.57 0.97
N VAL A 162 -12.84 -29.79 0.36
CA VAL A 162 -12.44 -29.94 -1.05
C VAL A 162 -11.14 -30.75 -1.21
N GLY A 163 -10.55 -31.23 -0.12
CA GLY A 163 -9.35 -32.10 -0.16
C GLY A 163 -8.08 -31.39 -0.62
N LEU A 164 -8.02 -30.06 -0.52
CA LEU A 164 -6.90 -29.26 -0.97
C LEU A 164 -6.04 -28.78 0.20
N VAL A 165 -4.72 -28.74 -0.01
CA VAL A 165 -3.79 -28.07 0.92
C VAL A 165 -4.18 -26.59 1.01
N PRO A 166 -4.19 -25.95 2.20
CA PRO A 166 -4.69 -24.60 2.37
C PRO A 166 -4.11 -23.55 1.42
N SER A 167 -2.80 -23.60 1.12
CA SER A 167 -2.14 -22.67 0.19
C SER A 167 -2.62 -22.84 -1.26
N VAL A 168 -2.81 -24.08 -1.71
CA VAL A 168 -3.34 -24.39 -3.05
C VAL A 168 -4.80 -23.96 -3.14
N HIS A 169 -5.57 -24.22 -2.08
CA HIS A 169 -6.98 -23.83 -2.03
C HIS A 169 -7.15 -22.31 -2.09
N GLU A 170 -6.37 -21.56 -1.30
CA GLU A 170 -6.40 -20.09 -1.34
C GLU A 170 -6.03 -19.56 -2.73
N SER A 171 -5.05 -20.17 -3.40
CA SER A 171 -4.70 -19.79 -4.78
C SER A 171 -5.89 -19.99 -5.74
N LEU A 172 -6.55 -21.16 -5.69
CA LEU A 172 -7.73 -21.45 -6.51
C LEU A 172 -8.92 -20.54 -6.17
N ARG A 173 -9.08 -20.16 -4.90
CA ARG A 173 -10.10 -19.21 -4.48
C ARG A 173 -9.90 -17.84 -5.11
N ILE A 174 -8.65 -17.36 -5.14
CA ILE A 174 -8.30 -16.10 -5.81
C ILE A 174 -8.48 -16.23 -7.33
N ASP A 175 -8.08 -17.35 -7.93
CA ASP A 175 -8.30 -17.61 -9.36
C ASP A 175 -9.80 -17.65 -9.71
N ALA A 176 -10.64 -18.24 -8.85
CA ALA A 176 -12.09 -18.26 -9.00
C ALA A 176 -12.67 -16.84 -9.00
N LEU A 177 -12.22 -16.00 -8.06
CA LEU A 177 -12.62 -14.60 -7.99
C LEU A 177 -12.18 -13.85 -9.25
N GLN A 178 -10.92 -14.00 -9.67
CA GLN A 178 -10.39 -13.35 -10.86
C GLN A 178 -11.15 -13.76 -12.13
N SER A 179 -11.45 -15.05 -12.29
CA SER A 179 -12.14 -15.57 -13.47
C SER A 179 -13.59 -15.13 -13.55
N ARG A 180 -14.31 -15.08 -12.41
CA ARG A 180 -15.76 -14.84 -12.38
C ARG A 180 -16.13 -13.40 -12.11
N ARG A 181 -15.33 -12.71 -11.31
CA ARG A 181 -15.54 -11.36 -10.80
C ARG A 181 -14.25 -10.55 -10.93
N PRO A 182 -13.78 -10.32 -12.17
CA PRO A 182 -12.53 -9.59 -12.42
C PRO A 182 -12.56 -8.17 -11.85
N ASP A 183 -13.74 -7.56 -11.73
CA ASP A 183 -14.00 -6.30 -11.05
C ASP A 183 -13.62 -6.37 -9.55
N LEU A 184 -14.16 -7.36 -8.84
CA LEU A 184 -13.89 -7.55 -7.40
C LEU A 184 -12.44 -7.97 -7.14
N TYR A 185 -11.86 -8.77 -8.04
CA TYR A 185 -10.44 -9.09 -8.00
C TYR A 185 -9.56 -7.85 -8.20
N ALA A 186 -9.93 -6.94 -9.10
CA ALA A 186 -9.22 -5.68 -9.30
C ALA A 186 -9.28 -4.81 -8.04
N ASP A 187 -10.44 -4.70 -7.38
CA ASP A 187 -10.56 -3.97 -6.09
C ASP A 187 -9.69 -4.59 -5.00
N LEU A 188 -9.68 -5.93 -4.88
CA LEU A 188 -8.82 -6.62 -3.93
C LEU A 188 -7.33 -6.40 -4.26
N SER A 189 -6.95 -6.45 -5.53
CA SER A 189 -5.58 -6.20 -5.98
C SER A 189 -5.16 -4.74 -5.72
N ASN A 190 -6.06 -3.79 -5.97
CA ASN A 190 -5.85 -2.37 -5.70
C ASN A 190 -5.69 -2.13 -4.20
N SER A 191 -6.47 -2.81 -3.34
CA SER A 191 -6.30 -2.71 -1.89
C SER A 191 -4.88 -3.09 -1.45
N VAL A 192 -4.34 -4.21 -1.95
CA VAL A 192 -2.96 -4.64 -1.68
C VAL A 192 -1.94 -3.62 -2.19
N GLY A 193 -2.19 -3.02 -3.36
CA GLY A 193 -1.36 -1.94 -3.90
C GLY A 193 -1.31 -0.72 -2.98
N LEU A 194 -2.47 -0.28 -2.48
CA LEU A 194 -2.59 0.86 -1.57
C LEU A 194 -1.94 0.58 -0.21
N ALA A 195 -2.10 -0.62 0.35
CA ALA A 195 -1.42 -1.03 1.58
C ALA A 195 0.11 -1.00 1.44
N LYS A 196 0.65 -1.55 0.34
CA LYS A 196 2.08 -1.48 0.03
C LYS A 196 2.56 -0.03 -0.16
N LEU A 197 1.70 0.84 -0.68
CA LEU A 197 2.01 2.25 -0.83
C LEU A 197 2.08 2.95 0.53
N ALA A 198 1.15 2.67 1.45
CA ALA A 198 1.18 3.18 2.82
C ALA A 198 2.49 2.79 3.55
N ASP A 199 3.02 1.58 3.33
CA ASP A 199 4.33 1.18 3.85
C ASP A 199 5.48 2.07 3.33
N LYS A 200 5.40 2.50 2.06
CA LYS A 200 6.39 3.43 1.51
C LYS A 200 6.30 4.80 2.20
N TYR A 201 5.10 5.28 2.49
CA TYR A 201 4.91 6.51 3.27
C TYR A 201 5.54 6.42 4.65
N ALA A 202 5.31 5.31 5.37
CA ALA A 202 5.94 5.09 6.67
C ALA A 202 7.48 5.14 6.60
N LYS A 203 8.07 4.59 5.52
CA LYS A 203 9.53 4.69 5.26
C LYS A 203 9.96 6.12 4.95
N ALA A 204 9.20 6.85 4.13
CA ALA A 204 9.48 8.24 3.78
C ALA A 204 9.43 9.15 5.02
N ILE A 205 8.43 8.98 5.90
CA ILE A 205 8.30 9.72 7.17
C ILE A 205 9.56 9.55 8.04
N ARG A 206 10.03 8.30 8.20
CA ARG A 206 11.28 8.01 8.93
C ARG A 206 12.51 8.64 8.27
N LYS A 207 12.53 8.73 6.94
CA LYS A 207 13.62 9.38 6.21
C LYS A 207 13.59 10.90 6.35
N VAL A 208 12.40 11.52 6.38
CA VAL A 208 12.26 12.96 6.63
C VAL A 208 12.86 13.34 7.97
N SER A 209 12.53 12.62 9.05
CA SER A 209 13.00 12.95 10.41
C SER A 209 14.54 12.95 10.54
N VAL A 210 15.22 12.04 9.85
CA VAL A 210 16.69 11.88 9.95
C VAL A 210 17.48 12.66 8.90
N SER A 211 16.82 13.10 7.81
CA SER A 211 17.52 13.75 6.69
C SER A 211 17.41 15.27 6.69
N PHE A 212 16.35 15.82 7.29
CA PHE A 212 16.07 17.25 7.23
C PHE A 212 16.93 18.07 8.22
N TYR A 213 17.21 17.54 9.40
CA TYR A 213 17.89 18.28 10.47
C TYR A 213 18.63 17.35 11.44
N ASN A 214 19.60 17.89 12.17
CA ASN A 214 20.21 17.24 13.33
C ASN A 214 19.37 17.54 14.58
N PRO A 215 18.84 16.52 15.30
CA PRO A 215 17.97 16.72 16.46
C PRO A 215 18.62 17.48 17.62
N GLU A 216 19.90 17.23 17.88
CA GLU A 216 20.63 17.88 18.97
C GLU A 216 20.82 19.37 18.68
N MET A 217 21.17 19.73 17.44
CA MET A 217 21.28 21.13 17.03
C MET A 217 19.93 21.84 17.05
N ALA A 218 18.86 21.19 16.57
CA ALA A 218 17.53 21.78 16.61
C ALA A 218 17.03 22.01 18.05
N ALA A 219 17.37 21.12 18.99
CA ALA A 219 17.01 21.26 20.40
C ALA A 219 17.75 22.40 21.13
N GLN A 220 18.88 22.86 20.60
CA GLN A 220 19.58 24.02 21.17
C GLN A 220 18.81 25.34 20.96
N ALA A 221 17.95 25.43 19.95
CA ALA A 221 17.19 26.64 19.67
C ALA A 221 16.22 27.03 20.81
N SER A 222 15.69 26.06 21.56
CA SER A 222 14.83 26.33 22.72
C SER A 222 15.59 26.77 23.97
N LYS A 223 16.93 26.78 23.93
CA LYS A 223 17.79 27.29 25.01
C LYS A 223 18.14 28.77 24.83
N ARG A 224 17.61 29.41 23.78
CA ARG A 224 17.85 30.83 23.51
C ARG A 224 17.26 31.67 24.65
N VAL A 225 18.09 32.50 25.26
CA VAL A 225 17.66 33.55 26.18
C VAL A 225 17.28 34.77 25.34
N GLU A 226 16.04 35.24 25.47
CA GLU A 226 15.60 36.51 24.89
C GLU A 226 16.04 37.65 25.82
N ILE A 227 16.65 38.69 25.25
CA ILE A 227 17.08 39.91 25.93
C ILE A 227 16.21 41.05 25.42
#